data_AF-A0A6H2ELR5-F1
#
_entry.id   AF-A0A6H2ELR5-F1
#
_cell.length_a   1.000
_cell.length_b   1.000
_cell.length_c   1.000
_cell.angle_alpha   90.00
_cell.angle_beta   90.00
_cell.angle_gamma   90.00
#
_symmetry.space_group_name_H-M   'P 1'
#
loop_
_entity.id
_entity.type
_entity.pdbx_description
1 polymer ?
#
loop_
_entity_poly.entity_id
_entity_poly.type
_entity_poly.pdbx_seq_one_letter_code
_entity_poly.pdbx_strand_id
1 'polypeptide(L)'
;MAENTAVEEEVKPAEVDGAKPEETVEDEFLGDAGKAALKKEREANKANAKRIAELESLLRESENASKSEEEKTRERLTALEQSLEAERRQKELLEASNSTGVPVELLAGPQDDLTAYAQALLDWQKKQASEPADDPRHPVPSLSQRPEHSGAVSIDEQIRAAVEAGDKATVSMLKALKLGKQ
;
A
#
# COMPACT_ATOMS: atom_id res chain seq x y z
N MET A 1 59.55 28.80 -49.57
CA MET A 1 59.25 28.39 -50.97
C MET A 1 58.22 27.28 -50.85
N ALA A 2 57.01 27.29 -51.38
CA ALA A 2 56.14 28.22 -52.11
C ALA A 2 54.72 27.65 -51.79
N GLU A 3 53.76 28.42 -51.30
CA GLU A 3 52.76 29.18 -52.07
C GLU A 3 52.02 28.32 -53.12
N ASN A 4 50.68 28.22 -52.94
CA ASN A 4 49.59 27.92 -53.91
C ASN A 4 48.57 26.92 -53.33
N THR A 5 47.24 27.04 -53.47
CA THR A 5 46.30 28.09 -53.91
C THR A 5 44.93 27.58 -53.45
N ALA A 6 44.02 28.47 -53.05
CA ALA A 6 42.61 28.16 -52.91
C ALA A 6 41.99 27.87 -54.28
N VAL A 7 41.12 26.86 -54.36
CA VAL A 7 40.08 26.77 -55.40
C VAL A 7 38.78 26.42 -54.70
N GLU A 8 37.92 27.43 -54.57
CA GLU A 8 36.48 27.29 -54.44
C GLU A 8 35.97 26.56 -55.69
N GLU A 9 35.27 25.44 -55.50
CA GLU A 9 34.41 24.89 -56.54
C GLU A 9 32.96 24.92 -56.04
N GLU A 10 32.25 25.85 -56.63
CA GLU A 10 30.85 26.21 -56.47
C GLU A 10 29.95 25.04 -56.92
N VAL A 11 29.38 24.30 -55.97
CA VAL A 11 28.41 23.23 -56.28
C VAL A 11 27.05 23.87 -56.56
N LYS A 12 26.76 24.13 -57.85
CA LYS A 12 25.40 24.39 -58.31
C LYS A 12 24.54 23.12 -58.12
N PRO A 13 23.33 23.21 -57.56
CA PRO A 13 22.43 22.06 -57.48
C PRO A 13 21.89 21.76 -58.88
N ALA A 14 22.24 20.59 -59.41
CA ALA A 14 21.58 20.04 -60.60
C ALA A 14 20.15 19.68 -60.21
N GLU A 15 19.22 20.39 -60.83
CA GLU A 15 17.79 20.17 -60.87
C GLU A 15 17.51 18.72 -61.32
N VAL A 16 17.08 17.87 -60.38
CA VAL A 16 16.59 16.51 -60.66
C VAL A 16 15.20 16.62 -61.25
N ASP A 17 15.18 16.75 -62.58
CA ASP A 17 14.00 16.67 -63.40
C ASP A 17 13.31 15.31 -63.19
N GLY A 18 11.98 15.35 -63.07
CA GLY A 18 11.15 14.23 -62.67
C GLY A 18 11.09 13.15 -63.74
N ALA A 19 12.02 12.21 -63.71
CA ALA A 19 11.94 10.99 -64.51
C ALA A 19 10.92 10.01 -63.88
N LYS A 20 9.71 10.03 -64.44
CA LYS A 20 8.70 8.97 -64.33
C LYS A 20 9.37 7.62 -64.65
N PRO A 21 9.14 6.55 -63.87
CA PRO A 21 9.82 5.28 -64.11
C PRO A 21 9.35 4.69 -65.45
N GLU A 22 10.27 4.60 -66.40
CA GLU A 22 10.10 3.82 -67.63
C GLU A 22 9.99 2.34 -67.24
N GLU A 23 8.77 1.79 -67.32
CA GLU A 23 8.63 0.37 -67.57
C GLU A 23 9.24 0.04 -68.94
N THR A 24 9.82 -1.15 -69.05
CA THR A 24 10.16 -1.86 -70.30
C THR A 24 11.49 -1.51 -71.01
N VAL A 25 12.61 -2.06 -70.54
CA VAL A 25 13.67 -2.57 -71.45
C VAL A 25 14.33 -3.85 -70.89
N GLU A 26 14.43 -4.03 -69.56
CA GLU A 26 15.16 -5.18 -68.99
C GLU A 26 14.46 -6.54 -69.16
N ASP A 27 13.12 -6.54 -69.27
CA ASP A 27 12.36 -7.78 -69.47
C ASP A 27 12.53 -8.37 -70.89
N GLU A 28 12.97 -7.61 -71.89
CA GLU A 28 13.16 -8.15 -73.25
C GLU A 28 14.41 -9.05 -73.39
N PHE A 29 15.38 -8.94 -72.47
CA PHE A 29 16.60 -9.76 -72.45
C PHE A 29 16.48 -11.05 -71.61
N LEU A 30 15.46 -11.16 -70.75
CA LEU A 30 15.18 -12.39 -70.00
C LEU A 30 14.27 -13.30 -70.83
N GLY A 31 14.77 -14.48 -71.20
CA GLY A 31 13.91 -15.54 -71.75
C GLY A 31 12.78 -15.93 -70.78
N ASP A 32 11.80 -16.71 -71.23
CA ASP A 32 10.58 -17.04 -70.47
C ASP A 32 10.85 -17.57 -69.05
N ALA A 33 11.93 -18.35 -68.88
CA ALA A 33 12.36 -18.85 -67.57
C ALA A 33 12.77 -17.73 -66.60
N GLY A 34 13.44 -16.69 -67.10
CA GLY A 34 13.87 -15.53 -66.31
C GLY A 34 12.67 -14.68 -65.85
N LYS A 35 11.73 -14.41 -66.76
CA LYS A 35 10.47 -13.71 -66.42
C LYS A 35 9.65 -14.46 -65.38
N ALA A 36 9.61 -15.80 -65.48
CA ALA A 36 8.92 -16.63 -64.49
C ALA A 36 9.62 -16.60 -63.11
N ALA A 37 10.96 -16.60 -63.07
CA ALA A 37 11.72 -16.49 -61.83
C ALA A 37 11.49 -15.13 -61.14
N LEU A 38 11.52 -14.04 -61.91
CA LEU A 38 11.33 -12.68 -61.42
C LEU A 38 9.90 -12.45 -60.90
N LYS A 39 8.89 -13.03 -61.55
CA LYS A 39 7.50 -13.04 -61.02
C LYS A 39 7.41 -13.76 -59.68
N LYS A 40 8.01 -14.97 -59.57
CA LYS A 40 8.03 -15.72 -58.30
C LYS A 40 8.73 -14.97 -57.18
N GLU A 41 9.85 -14.30 -57.49
CA GLU A 41 10.56 -13.48 -56.51
C GLU A 41 9.70 -12.29 -56.04
N ARG A 42 9.06 -11.58 -56.97
CA ARG A 42 8.14 -10.49 -56.63
C ARG A 42 6.97 -10.97 -55.78
N GLU A 43 6.42 -12.13 -56.08
CA GLU A 43 5.34 -12.74 -55.28
C GLU A 43 5.83 -13.15 -53.88
N ALA A 44 7.02 -13.75 -53.77
CA ALA A 44 7.64 -14.09 -52.50
C ALA A 44 7.94 -12.84 -51.66
N ASN A 45 8.48 -11.78 -52.27
CA ASN A 45 8.75 -10.50 -51.60
C ASN A 45 7.46 -9.84 -51.13
N LYS A 46 6.39 -9.88 -51.94
CA LYS A 46 5.06 -9.39 -51.51
C LYS A 46 4.50 -10.20 -50.35
N ALA A 47 4.65 -11.52 -50.36
CA ALA A 47 4.21 -12.38 -49.26
C ALA A 47 5.00 -12.12 -47.97
N ASN A 48 6.32 -11.97 -48.08
CA ASN A 48 7.20 -11.64 -46.96
C ASN A 48 6.89 -10.24 -46.39
N ALA A 49 6.70 -9.24 -47.24
CA ALA A 49 6.32 -7.89 -46.81
C ALA A 49 4.98 -7.88 -46.05
N LYS A 50 3.98 -8.65 -46.52
CA LYS A 50 2.72 -8.83 -45.78
C LYS A 50 2.95 -9.47 -44.42
N ARG A 51 3.79 -10.51 -44.37
CA ARG A 51 4.07 -11.21 -43.11
C ARG A 51 4.81 -10.34 -42.11
N ILE A 52 5.75 -9.52 -42.58
CA ILE A 52 6.45 -8.53 -41.75
C ILE A 52 5.45 -7.51 -41.20
N ALA A 53 4.58 -6.95 -42.06
CA ALA A 53 3.57 -5.99 -41.64
C ALA A 53 2.59 -6.57 -40.59
N GLU A 54 2.16 -7.83 -40.75
CA GLU A 54 1.34 -8.54 -39.76
C GLU A 54 2.07 -8.69 -38.42
N LEU A 55 3.34 -9.11 -38.43
CA LEU A 55 4.15 -9.30 -37.22
C LEU A 55 4.42 -7.96 -36.52
N GLU A 56 4.68 -6.90 -37.27
CA GLU A 56 4.83 -5.54 -36.71
C GLU A 56 3.54 -5.04 -36.07
N SER A 57 2.38 -5.32 -36.67
CA SER A 57 1.07 -4.99 -36.07
C SER A 57 0.87 -5.74 -34.76
N LEU A 58 1.10 -7.06 -34.76
CA LEU A 58 0.97 -7.89 -33.56
C LEU A 58 1.94 -7.46 -32.45
N LEU A 59 3.16 -7.08 -32.81
CA LEU A 59 4.14 -6.58 -31.84
C LEU A 59 3.63 -5.29 -31.20
N ARG A 60 3.16 -4.32 -32.00
CA ARG A 60 2.60 -3.06 -31.48
C ARG A 60 1.38 -3.28 -30.59
N GLU A 61 0.47 -4.18 -30.98
CA GLU A 61 -0.69 -4.54 -30.16
C GLU A 61 -0.25 -5.15 -28.83
N SER A 62 0.73 -6.06 -28.85
CA SER A 62 1.25 -6.69 -27.63
C SER A 62 1.99 -5.72 -26.72
N GLU A 63 2.73 -4.77 -27.28
CA GLU A 63 3.42 -3.72 -26.52
C GLU A 63 2.41 -2.76 -25.88
N ASN A 64 1.36 -2.36 -26.60
CA ASN A 64 0.32 -1.49 -26.06
C ASN A 64 -0.49 -2.19 -24.96
N ALA A 65 -0.82 -3.47 -25.15
CA ALA A 65 -1.47 -4.26 -24.11
C ALA A 65 -0.56 -4.39 -22.87
N SER A 66 0.73 -4.66 -23.06
CA SER A 66 1.70 -4.77 -21.97
C SER A 66 1.89 -3.45 -21.22
N LYS A 67 1.97 -2.32 -21.93
CA LYS A 67 2.03 -0.98 -21.31
C LYS A 67 0.80 -0.72 -20.44
N SER A 68 -0.40 -1.07 -20.91
CA SER A 68 -1.63 -0.92 -20.12
C SER A 68 -1.62 -1.79 -18.86
N GLU A 69 -1.14 -3.03 -18.94
CA GLU A 69 -1.02 -3.90 -17.75
C GLU A 69 0.08 -3.40 -16.80
N GLU A 70 1.19 -2.86 -17.31
CA GLU A 70 2.21 -2.22 -16.49
C GLU A 70 1.69 -0.98 -15.76
N GLU A 71 0.88 -0.15 -16.42
CA GLU A 71 0.25 1.01 -15.78
C GLU A 71 -0.68 0.57 -14.64
N LYS A 72 -1.56 -0.41 -14.89
CA LYS A 72 -2.44 -0.97 -13.84
C LYS A 72 -1.65 -1.57 -12.67
N THR A 73 -0.55 -2.27 -12.96
CA THR A 73 0.28 -2.84 -11.89
C THR A 73 1.02 -1.77 -11.11
N ARG A 74 1.51 -0.70 -11.76
CA ARG A 74 2.08 0.48 -11.07
C ARG A 74 1.05 1.15 -10.19
N GLU A 75 -0.16 1.43 -10.69
CA GLU A 75 -1.25 2.02 -9.89
C GLU A 75 -1.63 1.15 -8.69
N ARG A 76 -1.65 -0.17 -8.88
CA ARG A 76 -1.91 -1.10 -7.78
C ARG A 76 -0.79 -1.11 -6.75
N LEU A 77 0.47 -1.05 -7.20
CA LEU A 77 1.63 -0.99 -6.30
C LEU A 77 1.63 0.32 -5.51
N THR A 78 1.41 1.46 -6.16
CA THR A 78 1.36 2.75 -5.46
C THR A 78 0.20 2.82 -4.46
N ALA A 79 -0.97 2.29 -4.79
CA ALA A 79 -2.09 2.20 -3.86
C ALA A 79 -1.77 1.30 -2.65
N LEU A 80 -1.09 0.16 -2.88
CA LEU A 80 -0.65 -0.72 -1.80
C LEU A 80 0.41 -0.05 -0.92
N GLU A 81 1.39 0.64 -1.51
CA GLU A 81 2.42 1.39 -0.79
C GLU A 81 1.80 2.48 0.09
N GLN A 82 0.86 3.27 -0.45
CA GLN A 82 0.11 4.27 0.31
C GLN A 82 -0.68 3.66 1.47
N SER A 83 -1.32 2.50 1.25
CA SER A 83 -2.03 1.81 2.33
C SER A 83 -1.08 1.32 3.43
N LEU A 84 0.09 0.80 3.07
CA LEU A 84 1.09 0.35 4.04
C LEU A 84 1.69 1.52 4.83
N GLU A 85 1.92 2.66 4.19
CA GLU A 85 2.37 3.87 4.86
C GLU A 85 1.32 4.41 5.84
N ALA A 86 0.04 4.40 5.45
CA ALA A 86 -1.05 4.81 6.33
C ALA A 86 -1.14 3.90 7.58
N GLU A 87 -1.10 2.58 7.39
CA GLU A 87 -1.12 1.61 8.50
C GLU A 87 0.11 1.73 9.41
N ARG A 88 1.30 1.96 8.82
CA ARG A 88 2.53 2.21 9.59
C ARG A 88 2.41 3.46 10.45
N ARG A 89 1.90 4.56 9.90
CA ARG A 89 1.67 5.79 10.67
C ARG A 89 0.65 5.57 11.79
N GLN A 90 -0.45 4.86 11.53
CA GLN A 90 -1.42 4.54 12.58
C GLN A 90 -0.79 3.72 13.69
N LYS A 91 0.01 2.71 13.34
CA LYS A 91 0.75 1.91 14.32
C LYS A 91 1.72 2.76 15.15
N GLU A 92 2.51 3.63 14.52
CA GLU A 92 3.43 4.54 15.21
C GLU A 92 2.68 5.48 16.16
N LEU A 93 1.53 6.02 15.75
CA LEU A 93 0.70 6.87 16.61
C LEU A 93 0.09 6.09 17.78
N LEU A 94 -0.34 4.84 17.57
CA LEU A 94 -0.83 3.95 18.63
C LEU A 94 0.27 3.60 19.63
N GLU A 95 1.48 3.29 19.16
CA GLU A 95 2.63 3.03 20.02
C GLU A 95 3.05 4.29 20.81
N ALA A 96 3.05 5.46 20.16
CA ALA A 96 3.28 6.74 20.81
C ALA A 96 2.18 7.06 21.85
N SER A 97 0.92 6.75 21.55
CA SER A 97 -0.21 6.94 22.46
C SER A 97 -0.08 6.04 23.70
N ASN A 98 0.21 4.77 23.50
CA ASN A 98 0.39 3.80 24.59
C ASN A 98 1.58 4.15 25.49
N SER A 99 2.65 4.72 24.94
CA SER A 99 3.85 5.08 25.70
C SER A 99 3.73 6.40 26.45
N THR A 100 3.02 7.38 25.88
CA THR A 100 2.91 8.74 26.47
C THR A 100 1.59 8.97 27.22
N GLY A 101 0.59 8.12 27.02
CA GLY A 101 -0.77 8.32 27.53
C GLY A 101 -1.56 9.42 26.81
N VAL A 102 -0.99 10.01 25.75
CA VAL A 102 -1.67 11.00 24.91
C VAL A 102 -2.56 10.27 23.90
N PRO A 103 -3.86 10.62 23.78
CA PRO A 103 -4.75 10.04 22.76
C PRO A 103 -4.21 10.17 21.32
N VAL A 104 -4.46 9.15 20.51
CA VAL A 104 -4.02 9.07 19.11
C VAL A 104 -4.53 10.26 18.29
N GLU A 105 -5.76 10.71 18.58
CA GLU A 105 -6.41 11.84 17.91
C GLU A 105 -5.64 13.15 18.12
N LEU A 106 -5.03 13.33 19.29
CA LEU A 106 -4.18 14.49 19.57
C LEU A 106 -2.80 14.34 18.92
N LEU A 107 -2.26 13.13 18.84
CA LEU A 107 -0.96 12.89 18.20
C LEU A 107 -1.03 13.02 16.67
N ALA A 108 -2.20 12.76 16.07
CA ALA A 108 -2.44 12.93 14.65
C ALA A 108 -2.42 14.40 14.19
N GLY A 109 -2.42 15.37 15.12
CA GLY A 109 -2.33 16.80 14.84
C GLY A 109 -3.68 17.46 14.50
N PRO A 110 -3.68 18.74 14.05
CA PRO A 110 -4.91 19.53 13.90
C PRO A 110 -5.80 19.22 12.69
N GLN A 111 -5.48 18.21 11.88
CA GLN A 111 -6.11 17.95 10.57
C GLN A 111 -6.49 19.27 9.85
N ASP A 112 -7.79 19.55 9.71
CA ASP A 112 -8.32 20.74 9.02
C ASP A 112 -8.86 21.84 9.96
N ASP A 113 -8.93 21.60 11.28
CA ASP A 113 -9.48 22.57 12.26
C ASP A 113 -8.55 22.75 13.47
N LEU A 114 -7.73 23.81 13.38
CA LEU A 114 -6.82 24.19 14.46
C LEU A 114 -7.55 24.58 15.75
N THR A 115 -8.76 25.14 15.66
CA THR A 115 -9.50 25.60 16.84
C THR A 115 -10.07 24.44 17.63
N ALA A 116 -10.65 23.45 16.95
CA ALA A 116 -11.11 22.21 17.58
C ALA A 116 -9.93 21.43 18.19
N TYR A 117 -8.79 21.37 17.50
CA TYR A 117 -7.59 20.72 18.02
C TYR A 117 -7.05 21.39 19.29
N ALA A 118 -6.96 22.73 19.30
CA ALA A 118 -6.53 23.47 20.49
C ALA A 118 -7.48 23.26 21.69
N GLN A 119 -8.79 23.18 21.45
CA GLN A 119 -9.77 22.85 22.48
C GLN A 119 -9.58 21.43 23.01
N ALA A 120 -9.38 20.44 22.12
CA ALA A 120 -9.13 19.05 22.50
C ALA A 120 -7.86 18.91 23.36
N LEU A 121 -6.79 19.67 23.05
CA LEU A 121 -5.58 19.73 23.89
C LEU A 121 -5.87 20.31 25.29
N LEU A 122 -6.61 21.41 25.37
CA LEU A 122 -6.99 22.02 26.65
C LEU A 122 -7.85 21.07 27.50
N ASP A 123 -8.79 20.38 26.88
CA ASP A 123 -9.67 19.44 27.58
C ASP A 123 -8.93 18.20 28.05
N TRP A 124 -7.98 17.68 27.27
CA TRP A 124 -7.09 16.60 27.70
C TRP A 124 -6.22 17.05 28.88
N GLN A 125 -5.61 18.23 28.81
CA GLN A 125 -4.82 18.78 29.91
C GLN A 125 -5.64 18.93 31.21
N LYS A 126 -6.89 19.41 31.10
CA LYS A 126 -7.80 19.51 32.26
C LYS A 126 -8.16 18.14 32.82
N LYS A 127 -8.42 17.14 31.97
CA LYS A 127 -8.70 15.76 32.41
C LYS A 127 -7.51 15.18 33.19
N GLN A 128 -6.30 15.34 32.67
CA GLN A 128 -5.07 14.94 33.35
C GLN A 128 -4.88 15.63 34.70
N ALA A 129 -5.27 16.91 34.82
CA ALA A 129 -5.19 17.64 36.09
C ALA A 129 -6.30 17.27 37.10
N SER A 130 -7.43 16.74 36.62
CA SER A 130 -8.57 16.33 37.46
C SER A 130 -8.49 14.89 37.94
N GLU A 131 -7.63 14.08 37.33
CA GLU A 131 -7.32 12.73 37.81
C GLU A 131 -6.41 12.90 39.04
N PRO A 132 -6.87 12.53 40.25
CA PRO A 132 -6.03 12.69 41.43
C PRO A 132 -4.79 11.83 41.22
N ALA A 133 -3.62 12.47 41.28
CA ALA A 133 -2.37 11.75 41.43
C ALA A 133 -2.57 10.73 42.54
N ASP A 134 -2.49 9.44 42.21
CA ASP A 134 -2.44 8.37 43.19
C ASP A 134 -1.16 8.62 43.99
N ASP A 135 -1.33 9.36 45.10
CA ASP A 135 -0.28 9.71 46.02
C ASP A 135 0.32 8.37 46.47
N PRO A 136 1.61 8.07 46.22
CA PRO A 136 2.21 6.81 46.66
C PRO A 136 2.26 6.69 48.19
N ARG A 137 1.72 7.66 48.92
CA ARG A 137 1.29 7.53 50.31
C ARG A 137 0.02 6.67 50.40
N HIS A 138 0.09 5.43 49.93
CA HIS A 138 -0.69 4.40 50.61
C HIS A 138 -0.22 4.42 52.07
N PRO A 139 -1.08 4.68 53.07
CA PRO A 139 -0.71 4.45 54.45
C PRO A 139 -0.36 2.97 54.53
N VAL A 140 0.93 2.66 54.70
CA VAL A 140 1.37 1.31 55.04
C VAL A 140 0.52 0.90 56.24
N PRO A 141 -0.29 -0.17 56.16
CA PRO A 141 -1.05 -0.63 57.31
C PRO A 141 -0.03 -0.93 58.41
N SER A 142 0.09 -0.04 59.37
CA SER A 142 0.84 -0.33 60.58
C SER A 142 0.19 -1.57 61.19
N LEU A 143 1.00 -2.55 61.61
CA LEU A 143 0.56 -3.83 62.16
C LEU A 143 -0.39 -3.73 63.37
N SER A 144 -0.75 -2.52 63.80
CA SER A 144 -1.63 -2.22 64.92
C SER A 144 -3.07 -1.83 64.53
N GLN A 145 -3.39 -1.67 63.25
CA GLN A 145 -4.78 -1.52 62.80
C GLN A 145 -5.25 -2.82 62.15
N ARG A 146 -5.78 -3.70 63.00
CA ARG A 146 -6.63 -4.80 62.53
C ARG A 146 -7.88 -4.16 61.93
N PRO A 147 -8.30 -4.49 60.69
CA PRO A 147 -9.60 -4.04 60.20
C PRO A 147 -10.66 -4.54 61.19
N GLU A 148 -11.43 -3.60 61.77
CA GLU A 148 -12.52 -3.85 62.73
C GLU A 148 -13.63 -4.74 62.14
N HIS A 149 -13.55 -5.05 60.85
CA HIS A 149 -14.46 -5.94 60.16
C HIS A 149 -13.61 -6.84 59.26
N SER A 150 -13.45 -8.10 59.66
CA SER A 150 -13.05 -9.16 58.74
C SER A 150 -14.09 -9.16 57.62
N GLY A 151 -13.76 -8.62 56.45
CA GLY A 151 -14.63 -8.55 55.26
C GLY A 151 -15.02 -9.90 54.66
N ALA A 152 -14.81 -11.00 55.40
CA ALA A 152 -15.41 -12.27 55.09
C ALA A 152 -16.85 -12.27 55.62
N VAL A 153 -17.80 -12.16 54.70
CA VAL A 153 -19.22 -12.52 54.90
C VAL A 153 -19.28 -13.81 55.73
N SER A 154 -20.08 -13.86 56.79
CA SER A 154 -20.13 -15.03 57.66
C SER A 154 -20.52 -16.28 56.86
N ILE A 155 -20.04 -17.47 57.25
CA ILE A 155 -20.36 -18.72 56.54
C ILE A 155 -21.88 -18.90 56.40
N ASP A 156 -22.66 -18.43 57.37
CA ASP A 156 -24.13 -18.50 57.33
C ASP A 156 -24.76 -17.55 56.32
N GLU A 157 -24.18 -16.38 56.15
CA GLU A 157 -24.62 -15.41 55.16
C GLU A 157 -24.19 -15.82 53.74
N GLN A 158 -23.02 -16.48 53.61
CA GLN A 158 -22.62 -17.13 52.37
C GLN A 158 -23.55 -18.30 52.00
N ILE A 159 -23.97 -19.11 52.97
CA ILE A 159 -24.96 -20.18 52.75
C ILE A 159 -26.30 -19.58 52.30
N ARG A 160 -26.75 -18.46 52.91
CA ARG A 160 -27.99 -17.79 52.52
C ARG A 160 -27.90 -17.26 51.09
N ALA A 161 -26.83 -16.54 50.75
CA ALA A 161 -26.61 -16.03 49.40
C ALA A 161 -26.53 -17.16 48.35
N ALA A 162 -25.91 -18.30 48.68
CA ALA A 162 -25.84 -19.46 47.79
C ALA A 162 -27.22 -20.15 47.62
N VAL A 163 -28.06 -20.16 48.66
CA VAL A 163 -29.45 -20.64 48.56
C VAL A 163 -30.29 -19.70 47.70
N GLU A 164 -30.15 -18.38 47.87
CA GLU A 164 -30.83 -17.35 47.05
C GLU A 164 -30.38 -17.43 45.59
N ALA A 165 -29.10 -17.72 45.33
CA ALA A 165 -28.55 -17.95 43.99
C ALA A 165 -28.89 -19.34 43.41
N GLY A 166 -29.48 -20.25 44.20
CA GLY A 166 -29.85 -21.60 43.77
C GLY A 166 -28.68 -22.58 43.58
N ASP A 167 -27.47 -22.24 44.03
CA ASP A 167 -26.27 -23.07 43.85
C ASP A 167 -26.17 -24.14 44.96
N LYS A 168 -26.72 -25.32 44.66
CA LYS A 168 -26.75 -26.46 45.58
C LYS A 168 -25.35 -27.01 45.91
N ALA A 169 -24.38 -26.85 45.01
CA ALA A 169 -23.03 -27.38 45.22
C ALA A 169 -22.29 -26.57 46.28
N THR A 170 -22.28 -25.24 46.16
CA THR A 170 -21.70 -24.35 47.20
C THR A 170 -22.45 -24.44 48.53
N VAL A 171 -23.77 -24.56 48.53
CA VAL A 171 -24.54 -24.76 49.78
C VAL A 171 -24.10 -26.04 50.52
N SER A 172 -23.90 -27.15 49.81
CA SER A 172 -23.47 -28.41 50.42
C SER A 172 -22.04 -28.31 51.00
N MET A 173 -21.13 -27.68 50.27
CA MET A 173 -19.74 -27.48 50.69
C MET A 173 -19.65 -26.56 51.92
N LEU A 174 -20.38 -25.44 51.90
CA LEU A 174 -20.39 -24.47 53.00
C LEU A 174 -21.06 -25.05 54.25
N LYS A 175 -22.11 -25.85 54.10
CA LYS A 175 -22.72 -26.59 55.22
C LYS A 175 -21.76 -27.65 55.80
N ALA A 176 -21.01 -28.36 54.97
CA ALA A 176 -19.99 -29.31 55.43
C ALA A 176 -18.85 -28.60 56.19
N LEU A 177 -18.38 -27.46 55.67
CA LEU A 177 -17.39 -26.61 56.34
C LEU A 177 -17.89 -26.07 57.68
N LYS A 178 -19.18 -25.73 57.78
CA LYS A 178 -19.81 -25.32 59.04
C LYS A 178 -19.84 -26.46 60.06
N LEU A 179 -20.12 -27.69 59.61
CA LEU A 179 -20.23 -28.87 60.48
C LEU A 179 -18.87 -29.39 60.95
N GLY A 180 -17.83 -29.30 60.11
CA GLY A 180 -16.48 -29.76 60.42
C GLY A 180 -15.64 -28.83 61.31
N LYS A 181 -16.18 -27.66 61.69
CA LYS A 181 -15.53 -26.69 62.61
C LYS A 181 -16.06 -26.78 64.06
N GLN A 182 -16.76 -27.86 64.41
CA GLN A 182 -17.21 -28.18 65.77
C GLN A 182 -16.13 -28.93 66.54
#